data_AF-A0A1W9TQ59-F1
#
_entry.id   AF-A0A1W9TQ59-F1
#
_cell.length_a   1.000
_cell.length_b   1.000
_cell.length_c   1.000
_cell.angle_alpha   90.00
_cell.angle_beta   90.00
_cell.angle_gamma   90.00
#
_symmetry.space_group_name_H-M   'P 1'
#
loop_
_entity.id
_entity.type
_entity.pdbx_description
1 polymer ?
#
loop_
_entity_poly.entity_id
_entity_poly.type
_entity_poly.pdbx_seq_one_letter_code
_entity_poly.pdbx_strand_id
1 'polypeptide(L)' 'MSFMQKIMLTLKNENNDLFRRVARLQNDDKLIETIARDELGMIGTDEIIYQIRLKEEQ' A
#
# COMPACT_ATOMS: atom_id res chain seq x y z
N MET A 1 15.38 25.47 -17.70
CA MET A 1 16.07 24.73 -16.62
C MET A 1 17.06 23.74 -17.22
N SER A 2 18.26 23.68 -16.64
CA SER A 2 19.30 22.70 -17.00
C SER A 2 18.85 21.27 -16.70
N PHE A 3 19.38 20.29 -17.43
CA PHE A 3 19.13 18.86 -17.19
C PHE A 3 19.41 18.45 -15.74
N MET A 4 20.50 18.95 -15.16
CA MET A 4 20.84 18.69 -13.75
C MET A 4 19.78 19.22 -12.78
N GLN A 5 19.21 20.40 -13.07
CA GLN A 5 18.15 20.99 -12.24
C GLN A 5 16.86 20.17 -12.30
N LYS A 6 16.56 19.57 -13.46
CA LYS A 6 15.40 18.67 -13.61
C LYS A 6 15.58 17.40 -12.77
N ILE A 7 16.75 16.76 -12.83
CA ILE A 7 17.04 15.56 -12.01
C ILE A 7 16.95 15.89 -10.52
N MET A 8 17.55 17.01 -10.09
CA MET A 8 17.51 17.41 -8.68
C MET A 8 16.08 17.68 -8.20
N LEU A 9 15.24 18.28 -9.04
CA LEU A 9 13.82 18.50 -8.72
C LEU A 9 13.05 17.18 -8.62
N THR A 10 13.26 16.25 -9.55
CA THR A 10 12.63 14.93 -9.51
C THR A 10 13.02 14.17 -8.24
N LEU A 11 14.31 14.09 -7.93
CA LEU A 11 14.80 13.44 -6.72
C LEU A 11 14.23 14.06 -5.44
N LYS A 12 14.12 15.40 -5.41
CA LYS A 12 13.52 16.10 -4.26
C LYS A 12 12.04 15.75 -4.10
N ASN A 13 11.30 15.65 -5.20
CA ASN A 13 9.89 15.27 -5.17
C ASN A 13 9.72 13.82 -4.71
N GLU A 14 10.50 12.89 -5.26
CA GLU A 14 10.50 11.49 -4.84
C GLU A 14 10.85 11.34 -3.36
N ASN A 15 11.85 12.07 -2.87
CA ASN A 15 12.22 12.04 -1.45
C ASN A 15 11.07 12.53 -0.56
N ASN A 16 10.42 13.64 -0.93
CA ASN A 16 9.28 14.16 -0.19
C ASN A 16 8.09 13.18 -0.17
N ASP A 17 7.83 12.53 -1.29
CA ASP A 17 6.74 11.55 -1.40
C ASP A 17 7.02 10.30 -0.58
N LEU A 18 8.28 9.81 -0.59
CA LEU A 18 8.73 8.72 0.27
C LEU A 18 8.62 9.08 1.74
N PHE A 19 9.08 10.28 2.13
CA PHE A 19 9.00 10.76 3.50
C PHE A 19 7.55 10.78 4.01
N ARG A 20 6.63 11.33 3.20
CA ARG A 20 5.19 11.34 3.52
C ARG A 20 4.63 9.93 3.61
N ARG A 21 5.04 9.02 2.73
CA ARG A 21 4.57 7.63 2.75
C ARG A 21 5.02 6.90 4.00
N VAL A 22 6.29 7.06 4.40
CA VAL A 22 6.82 6.52 5.66
C VAL A 22 6.07 7.09 6.85
N ALA A 23 5.85 8.41 6.90
CA ALA A 23 5.13 9.05 7.99
C ALA A 23 3.70 8.51 8.14
N ARG A 24 3.00 8.26 7.03
CA ARG A 24 1.66 7.63 7.08
C ARG A 24 1.73 6.18 7.54
N LEU A 25 2.66 5.39 7.02
CA LEU A 25 2.84 4.00 7.47
C LEU A 25 3.16 3.88 8.96
N GLN A 26 3.72 4.92 9.59
CA GLN A 26 4.03 4.93 11.01
C GLN A 26 2.87 5.35 11.91
N ASN A 27 1.90 6.10 11.38
CA ASN A 27 0.89 6.79 12.20
C ASN A 27 -0.56 6.55 11.75
N ASP A 28 -0.78 5.86 10.63
CA ASP A 28 -2.10 5.64 10.05
C ASP A 28 -2.42 4.15 10.02
N ASP A 29 -3.05 3.68 11.10
CA ASP A 29 -3.43 2.28 11.28
C ASP A 29 -4.35 1.78 10.16
N LYS A 30 -5.20 2.65 9.58
CA LYS A 30 -6.09 2.27 8.46
C LYS A 30 -5.30 1.98 7.20
N LEU A 31 -4.26 2.78 6.94
CA LEU A 31 -3.37 2.54 5.80
C LEU A 31 -2.61 1.23 5.98
N ILE A 32 -2.12 0.96 7.19
CA ILE A 32 -1.44 -0.30 7.51
C ILE A 32 -2.38 -1.49 7.30
N GLU A 33 -3.61 -1.41 7.82
CA GLU A 33 -4.62 -2.46 7.66
C GLU A 33 -4.95 -2.70 6.18
N THR A 34 -5.11 -1.63 5.39
CA THR A 34 -5.40 -1.73 3.95
C THR A 34 -4.27 -2.47 3.23
N ILE A 35 -3.01 -2.11 3.49
CA ILE A 35 -1.85 -2.79 2.89
C ILE A 35 -1.77 -4.26 3.35
N ALA A 36 -2.01 -4.53 4.63
CA ALA A 36 -2.00 -5.89 5.17
C ALA A 36 -3.05 -6.77 4.48
N ARG A 37 -4.24 -6.24 4.20
CA ARG A 37 -5.32 -6.97 3.51
C ARG A 37 -5.03 -7.12 2.01
N ASP A 38 -4.73 -6.03 1.33
CA ASP A 38 -4.66 -5.99 -0.13
C ASP A 38 -3.38 -6.61 -0.68
N GLU A 39 -2.24 -6.35 -0.02
CA GLU A 39 -0.92 -6.79 -0.51
C GLU A 39 -0.48 -8.10 0.14
N LEU A 40 -0.83 -8.32 1.41
CA LEU A 40 -0.35 -9.47 2.19
C LEU A 40 -1.43 -10.54 2.43
N GLY A 41 -2.69 -10.29 2.06
CA GLY A 41 -3.79 -11.22 2.25
C GLY A 41 -4.10 -11.51 3.73
N MET A 42 -3.71 -10.60 4.62
CA MET A 42 -3.97 -10.73 6.06
C MET A 42 -5.45 -10.49 6.35
N ILE A 43 -5.95 -11.18 7.37
CA ILE A 43 -7.31 -11.04 7.87
C ILE A 43 -7.29 -10.72 9.36
N GLY A 44 -8.35 -10.08 9.84
CA GLY A 44 -8.53 -9.80 11.27
C GLY A 44 -8.75 -11.09 12.06
N THR A 45 -8.41 -11.08 13.35
CA THR A 45 -8.56 -12.24 14.24
C THR A 45 -10.02 -12.67 14.45
N ASP A 46 -10.96 -11.74 14.31
CA ASP A 46 -12.39 -11.95 14.54
C ASP A 46 -13.18 -12.11 13.22
N GLU A 47 -12.50 -12.30 12.08
CA GLU A 47 -13.12 -12.43 10.77
C GLU A 47 -13.39 -13.89 10.40
N ILE A 48 -14.53 -14.14 9.74
CA ILE A 48 -14.92 -15.49 9.28
C ILE A 48 -14.67 -15.58 7.77
N ILE A 49 -13.81 -16.52 7.36
CA ILE A 49 -13.55 -16.80 5.94
C ILE A 49 -14.54 -17.86 5.43
N TYR A 50 -15.29 -17.53 4.38
CA TYR A 50 -16.12 -18.49 3.65
C TYR A 50 -15.43 -18.92 2.36
N GLN A 51 -15.11 -20.22 2.23
CA GLN A 51 -14.71 -20.80 0.96
C GLN A 51 -15.93 -21.40 0.27
N ILE A 52 -16.43 -20.71 -0.75
CA ILE A 52 -17.55 -21.21 -1.56
C ILE A 52 -16.97 -22.05 -2.70
N ARG A 53 -17.35 -23.33 -2.77
CA ARG A 53 -17.10 -24.17 -3.95
C ARG A 53 -18.29 -24.07 -4.88
N LEU A 54 -18.10 -23.38 -6.00
CA LEU A 54 -19.07 -23.42 -7.09
C LEU A 54 -19.03 -24.83 -7.68
N LYS A 55 -20.18 -25.53 -7.70
CA LYS A 55 -20.30 -26.76 -8.48
C LYS A 55 -20.27 -26.36 -9.94
N GLU A 56 -19.27 -26.82 -10.67
CA GLU A 56 -19.33 -26.83 -12.12
C GLU A 56 -20.42 -27.83 -12.51
N GLU A 57 -21.50 -27.33 -13.12
CA GLU A 57 -22.53 -28.19 -13.72
C GLU A 57 -21.88 -28.93 -14.89
N GLN A 58 -21.83 -30.26 -14.78
CA GLN A 58 -21.32 -31.19 -15.81
C GLN A 58 -22.34 -31.41 -16.91
#